data_AF-A0A9E5LPB8-F1
#
_entry.id   AF-A0A9E5LPB8-F1
#
_cell.length_a   1.000
_cell.length_b   1.000
_cell.length_c   1.000
_cell.angle_alpha   90.00
_cell.angle_beta   90.00
_cell.angle_gamma   90.00
#
_symmetry.space_group_name_H-M   'P 1'
#
loop_
_entity.id
_entity.type
_entity.pdbx_description
1 polymer ?
#
loop_
_entity_poly.entity_id
_entity_poly.type
_entity_poly.pdbx_seq_one_letter_code
_entity_poly.pdbx_strand_id
1 'polypeptide(L)'
;MNREPSRLCIDATPLRVPDVGIGVYTLRLLRALAKSRAASRVTVLVPESLPVALPGNLLIHRVRLPEIPIPLFSHFLWASRMASVAAKKDPEAVFHSPGPWVGVPRPRRF
;
A
#
# COMPACT_ATOMS: atom_id res chain seq x y z
N MET A 1 20.19 18.97 10.16
CA MET A 1 19.39 18.61 8.98
C MET A 1 18.02 18.11 9.45
N ASN A 2 16.99 18.95 9.37
CA ASN A 2 15.62 18.48 9.56
C ASN A 2 15.29 17.60 8.35
N ARG A 3 15.32 16.27 8.53
CA ARG A 3 14.79 15.36 7.51
C ARG A 3 13.31 15.68 7.38
N GLU A 4 12.89 16.14 6.21
CA GLU A 4 11.46 16.24 5.93
C GLU A 4 10.80 14.89 6.27
N PRO A 5 9.62 14.91 6.89
CA PRO A 5 8.98 13.68 7.31
C PRO A 5 8.71 12.80 6.10
N SER A 6 9.18 11.56 6.17
CA SER A 6 9.04 10.61 5.08
C SER A 6 7.57 10.37 4.76
N ARG A 7 7.17 10.60 3.50
CA ARG A 7 5.85 10.27 2.98
C ARG A 7 5.83 8.78 2.65
N LEU A 8 4.79 8.09 3.11
CA LEU A 8 4.69 6.64 2.98
C LEU A 8 3.40 6.29 2.24
N CYS A 9 3.51 5.44 1.23
CA CYS A 9 2.37 4.93 0.48
C CYS A 9 2.29 3.41 0.64
N ILE A 10 1.23 2.92 1.27
CA ILE A 10 1.04 1.49 1.56
C ILE A 10 0.04 0.87 0.59
N ASP A 11 0.43 -0.26 0.00
CA ASP A 11 -0.47 -1.12 -0.77
C ASP A 11 -1.28 -2.03 0.16
N ALA A 12 -2.61 -1.89 0.12
CA ALA A 12 -3.53 -2.73 0.88
C ALA A 12 -4.08 -3.92 0.07
N THR A 13 -3.60 -4.16 -1.14
CA THR A 13 -3.99 -5.33 -1.96
C THR A 13 -3.83 -6.67 -1.25
N PRO A 14 -2.80 -6.90 -0.42
CA PRO A 14 -2.69 -8.15 0.34
C PRO A 14 -3.85 -8.43 1.30
N LEU A 15 -4.68 -7.43 1.65
CA LEU A 15 -5.91 -7.65 2.42
C LEU A 15 -7.01 -8.39 1.62
N ARG A 16 -6.90 -8.45 0.29
CA ARG A 16 -7.82 -9.25 -0.55
C ARG A 16 -7.51 -10.74 -0.52
N VAL A 17 -6.34 -11.13 -0.04
CA VAL A 17 -5.90 -12.51 -0.04
C VAL A 17 -5.96 -13.06 1.38
N PRO A 18 -6.79 -14.09 1.61
CA PRO A 18 -7.10 -14.58 2.95
C PRO A 18 -5.97 -15.41 3.58
N ASP A 19 -4.81 -15.55 2.92
CA ASP A 19 -3.65 -16.18 3.52
C ASP A 19 -3.27 -15.42 4.80
N VAL A 20 -3.53 -16.09 5.92
CA VAL A 20 -3.70 -15.51 7.25
C VAL A 20 -2.49 -14.67 7.70
N GLY A 21 -1.31 -14.90 7.14
CA GLY A 21 -0.09 -14.13 7.45
C GLY A 21 -0.06 -12.72 6.85
N ILE A 22 -0.26 -12.60 5.53
CA ILE A 22 0.04 -11.35 4.81
C ILE A 22 -1.06 -10.30 5.04
N GLY A 23 -2.33 -10.72 5.02
CA GLY A 23 -3.45 -9.84 5.32
C GLY A 23 -3.41 -9.32 6.76
N VAL A 24 -3.15 -10.19 7.74
CA VAL A 24 -3.07 -9.80 9.16
C VAL A 24 -1.88 -8.87 9.41
N TYR A 25 -0.71 -9.15 8.83
CA TYR A 25 0.44 -8.26 8.91
C TYR A 25 0.11 -6.87 8.35
N THR A 26 -0.49 -6.81 7.16
CA THR A 26 -0.88 -5.54 6.51
C THR A 26 -1.83 -4.74 7.40
N LEU A 27 -2.84 -5.38 7.98
CA LEU A 27 -3.78 -4.72 8.88
C LEU A 27 -3.09 -4.18 10.16
N ARG A 28 -2.18 -4.97 10.74
CA ARG A 28 -1.40 -4.56 11.93
C ARG A 28 -0.50 -3.37 11.61
N LEU A 29 0.18 -3.39 10.46
CA LEU A 29 1.01 -2.28 9.99
C LEU A 29 0.20 -1.00 9.84
N LEU A 30 -0.95 -1.06 9.17
CA LEU A 30 -1.82 0.11 8.98
C LEU A 30 -2.32 0.67 10.32
N ARG A 31 -2.68 -0.20 11.28
CA ARG A 31 -3.07 0.23 12.63
C ARG A 31 -1.90 0.87 13.40
N ALA A 32 -0.69 0.35 13.26
CA ALA A 32 0.49 0.92 13.90
C ALA A 32 0.85 2.29 13.29
N LEU A 33 0.81 2.40 11.96
CA LEU A 33 1.03 3.66 11.24
C LEU A 33 -0.02 4.71 11.59
N ALA A 34 -1.28 4.31 11.72
CA ALA A 34 -2.36 5.19 12.18
C ALA A 34 -2.11 5.73 13.60
N LYS A 35 -1.47 4.96 14.49
CA LYS A 35 -1.14 5.42 15.85
C LYS A 35 0.16 6.22 15.89
N SER A 36 1.03 6.02 14.91
CA SER A 36 2.35 6.63 14.86
C SER A 36 2.26 8.09 14.40
N ARG A 37 2.84 8.99 15.19
CA ARG A 37 3.10 10.38 14.76
C ARG A 37 4.33 10.51 13.85
N ALA A 38 5.05 9.41 13.59
CA ALA A 38 6.35 9.42 12.92
C ALA A 38 6.26 9.55 11.39
N ALA A 39 5.13 9.20 10.78
CA ALA A 39 4.91 9.38 9.35
C ALA A 39 3.88 10.49 9.14
N SER A 40 4.35 11.71 8.85
CA SER A 40 3.50 12.91 8.78
C SER A 40 2.48 12.89 7.64
N ARG A 41 2.53 11.89 6.75
CA ARG A 41 1.51 11.59 5.73
C ARG A 41 1.64 10.13 5.28
N VAL A 42 0.70 9.30 5.73
CA VAL A 42 0.55 7.91 5.26
C VAL A 42 -0.64 7.86 4.32
N THR A 43 -0.36 7.52 3.07
CA THR A 43 -1.34 7.25 2.04
C THR A 43 -1.52 5.74 1.93
N VAL A 44 -2.76 5.27 1.83
CA VAL A 44 -3.08 3.86 1.67
C VAL A 44 -3.83 3.68 0.37
N LEU A 45 -3.29 2.85 -0.53
CA LEU A 45 -3.96 2.45 -1.75
C LEU A 45 -4.80 1.21 -1.47
N VAL A 46 -6.11 1.34 -1.64
CA VAL A 46 -7.08 0.31 -1.27
C VAL A 46 -7.83 -0.15 -2.51
N PRO A 47 -7.87 -1.46 -2.82
CA PRO A 47 -8.75 -1.95 -3.87
C PRO A 47 -10.20 -1.57 -3.60
N GLU A 48 -10.93 -1.07 -4.59
CA GLU A 48 -12.35 -0.71 -4.43
C GLU A 48 -13.21 -1.86 -3.91
N SER A 49 -12.91 -3.08 -4.37
CA SER A 49 -13.58 -4.32 -3.98
C SER A 49 -13.24 -4.82 -2.58
N LEU A 50 -12.33 -4.16 -1.84
CA LEU A 50 -11.97 -4.57 -0.48
C LEU A 50 -12.96 -4.00 0.54
N PRO A 51 -13.76 -4.83 1.25
CA PRO A 51 -14.72 -4.38 2.25
C PRO A 51 -14.05 -4.22 3.62
N VAL A 52 -12.96 -3.46 3.73
CA VAL A 52 -12.24 -3.28 5.00
C VAL A 52 -12.38 -1.84 5.51
N ALA A 53 -12.83 -1.72 6.76
CA ALA A 53 -12.77 -0.48 7.52
C ALA A 53 -11.32 -0.23 7.97
N LEU A 54 -10.67 0.76 7.35
CA LEU A 54 -9.34 1.21 7.74
C LEU A 54 -9.42 2.34 8.79
N PRO A 55 -8.38 2.53 9.61
CA PRO A 55 -8.32 3.65 10.55
C PRO A 55 -8.56 5.01 9.86
N GLY A 56 -9.49 5.80 10.39
CA GLY A 56 -10.00 7.02 9.72
C GLY A 56 -9.01 8.18 9.61
N ASN A 57 -7.86 8.10 10.27
CA ASN A 57 -6.80 9.11 10.21
C ASN A 57 -5.74 8.80 9.14
N LEU A 58 -5.91 7.73 8.37
CA LEU A 58 -5.09 7.44 7.19
C LEU A 58 -5.70 8.09 5.96
N LEU A 59 -4.84 8.60 5.05
CA LEU A 59 -5.31 9.08 3.76
C LEU A 59 -5.58 7.89 2.85
N ILE A 60 -6.85 7.64 2.50
CA ILE A 60 -7.24 6.48 1.72
C ILE A 60 -7.48 6.89 0.26
N HIS A 61 -6.83 6.19 -0.66
CA HIS A 61 -7.13 6.27 -2.09
C HIS A 61 -7.63 4.92 -2.59
N ARG A 62 -8.87 4.90 -3.06
CA ARG A 62 -9.44 3.70 -3.67
C ARG A 62 -8.94 3.55 -5.10
N VAL A 63 -8.61 2.31 -5.46
CA VAL A 63 -8.05 1.96 -6.75
C VAL A 63 -8.88 0.83 -7.35
N ARG A 64 -9.41 1.08 -8.54
CA ARG A 64 -10.07 0.05 -9.34
C ARG A 64 -9.03 -0.94 -9.87
N LEU A 65 -9.08 -2.16 -9.35
CA LEU A 65 -8.30 -3.30 -9.81
C LEU A 65 -9.19 -4.27 -10.59
N PRO A 66 -8.61 -5.07 -11.53
CA PRO A 66 -9.36 -6.14 -12.19
C PRO A 66 -9.93 -7.16 -11.18
N GLU A 67 -11.13 -7.65 -11.46
CA GLU A 67 -11.84 -8.68 -10.67
C GLU A 67 -11.49 -10.11 -11.13
N ILE A 68 -10.22 -10.34 -11.47
CA ILE A 68 -9.78 -11.64 -12.00
C ILE A 68 -9.44 -12.56 -10.80
N PRO A 69 -9.90 -13.83 -10.77
CA PRO A 69 -9.51 -14.81 -9.76
C PRO A 69 -7.99 -15.03 -9.76
N ILE A 70 -7.37 -15.22 -8.58
CA ILE A 70 -5.96 -14.91 -8.37
C ILE A 70 -5.12 -16.18 -8.14
N PRO A 71 -4.26 -16.56 -9.09
CA PRO A 71 -3.01 -17.25 -8.79
C PRO A 71 -2.01 -16.28 -8.15
N LEU A 72 -1.08 -16.77 -7.32
CA LEU A 72 -0.01 -15.99 -6.66
C LEU A 72 0.71 -14.98 -7.59
N PHE A 73 0.80 -15.27 -8.90
CA PHE A 73 1.42 -14.41 -9.90
C PHE A 73 0.69 -13.08 -10.14
N SER A 74 -0.63 -13.00 -9.94
CA SER A 74 -1.38 -11.75 -10.17
C SER A 74 -1.12 -10.69 -9.10
N HIS A 75 -0.53 -11.07 -7.96
CA HIS A 75 -0.06 -10.12 -6.95
C HIS A 75 1.03 -9.20 -7.48
N PHE A 76 1.91 -9.70 -8.34
CA PHE A 76 2.96 -8.88 -8.96
C PHE A 76 2.35 -7.80 -9.85
N LEU A 77 1.38 -8.18 -10.69
CA LEU A 77 0.68 -7.23 -11.57
C LEU A 77 -0.06 -6.15 -10.78
N TRP A 78 -0.68 -6.52 -9.67
CA TRP A 78 -1.37 -5.56 -8.82
C TRP A 78 -0.42 -4.65 -8.06
N ALA A 79 0.67 -5.18 -7.51
CA ALA A 79 1.71 -4.38 -6.86
C ALA A 79 2.32 -3.37 -7.84
N SER A 80 2.61 -3.78 -9.08
CA SER A 80 3.08 -2.87 -10.13
C SER A 80 2.06 -1.78 -10.45
N ARG A 81 0.77 -2.13 -10.60
CA ARG A 81 -0.30 -1.15 -10.85
C ARG A 81 -0.45 -0.17 -9.67
N MET A 82 -0.39 -0.68 -8.44
CA MET A 82 -0.42 0.14 -7.23
C MET A 82 0.80 1.06 -7.14
N ALA A 83 1.99 0.58 -7.48
CA ALA A 83 3.20 1.40 -7.53
C ALA A 83 3.09 2.55 -8.53
N SER A 84 2.52 2.30 -9.71
CA SER A 84 2.24 3.34 -10.71
C SER A 84 1.20 4.35 -10.23
N VAL A 85 0.14 3.90 -9.56
CA VAL A 85 -0.86 4.81 -8.95
C VAL A 85 -0.21 5.66 -7.85
N ALA A 86 0.59 5.03 -6.98
CA ALA A 86 1.36 5.74 -5.96
C ALA A 86 2.26 6.80 -6.59
N ALA A 87 2.91 6.51 -7.71
CA ALA A 87 3.84 7.44 -8.36
C ALA A 87 3.13 8.67 -8.92
N LYS A 88 1.90 8.49 -9.41
CA LYS A 88 1.06 9.58 -9.90
C LYS A 88 0.44 10.40 -8.77
N LYS A 89 0.12 9.78 -7.63
CA LYS A 89 -0.58 10.44 -6.51
C LYS A 89 0.38 11.13 -5.55
N ASP A 90 1.51 10.50 -5.25
CA ASP A 90 2.53 11.05 -4.36
C ASP A 90 3.91 10.57 -4.83
N PRO A 91 4.54 11.29 -5.78
CA PRO A 91 5.81 10.89 -6.39
C PRO A 91 6.96 10.81 -5.37
N GLU A 92 6.89 11.61 -4.30
CA GLU A 92 7.88 11.68 -3.22
C GLU A 92 7.66 10.62 -2.13
N ALA A 93 6.56 9.86 -2.19
CA ALA A 93 6.29 8.81 -1.22
C ALA A 93 7.12 7.55 -1.49
N VAL A 94 7.66 6.99 -0.40
CA VAL A 94 8.19 5.62 -0.41
C VAL A 94 7.01 4.66 -0.52
N PHE A 95 6.98 3.88 -1.59
CA PHE A 95 5.96 2.86 -1.79
C PHE A 95 6.35 1.57 -1.06
N HIS A 96 5.44 1.03 -0.26
CA HIS A 96 5.61 -0.24 0.44
C HIS A 96 4.44 -1.17 0.07
N SER A 97 4.76 -2.31 -0.53
CA SER A 97 3.80 -3.39 -0.74
C SER A 97 4.16 -4.58 0.15
N PRO A 98 3.28 -4.97 1.10
CA PRO A 98 3.47 -6.14 1.94
C PRO A 98 3.45 -7.49 1.20
N GLY A 99 3.37 -7.50 -0.14
CA GLY A 99 3.57 -8.68 -0.98
C GLY A 99 5.06 -8.97 -1.27
N PRO A 100 5.42 -9.82 -2.26
CA PRO A 100 6.80 -10.20 -2.57
C PRO A 100 7.75 -9.05 -2.99
N TRP A 101 7.29 -7.81 -2.92
CA TRP A 101 8.04 -6.58 -3.21
C TRP A 101 8.58 -5.88 -1.94
N VAL A 102 8.78 -6.61 -0.84
CA VAL A 102 9.39 -6.02 0.36
C VAL A 102 10.81 -5.54 0.03
N GLY A 103 10.98 -4.21 -0.05
CA GLY A 103 12.28 -3.55 -0.05
C GLY A 103 12.82 -3.07 -1.40
N VAL A 104 12.05 -3.10 -2.49
CA VAL A 104 12.56 -2.60 -3.79
C VAL A 104 12.52 -1.07 -3.86
N PRO A 105 13.66 -0.36 -3.98
CA PRO A 105 13.69 1.06 -4.26
C PRO A 105 13.08 1.32 -5.64
N ARG A 106 12.22 2.35 -5.77
CA ARG A 106 11.67 2.74 -7.07
C ARG A 106 12.81 2.97 -8.09
N PRO A 107 12.69 2.44 -9.32
CA PRO A 107 13.44 3.01 -10.44
C PRO A 107 13.03 4.47 -10.60
N ARG A 108 14.00 5.39 -10.49
CA ARG A 108 13.78 6.78 -10.86
C ARG A 108 13.57 6.83 -12.37
N ARG A 109 12.30 6.89 -12.79
CA ARG A 109 11.83 7.09 -14.18
C ARG A 109 11.81 5.83 -15.07
N PHE A 110 10.66 5.61 -15.69
CA PHE A 110 10.51 5.29 -17.10
C PHE A 110 9.58 6.33 -17.70
#